data_AF-A0A4Y3JPI7-F1
#
_entry.id   AF-A0A4Y3JPI7-F1
#
_cell.length_a   1.000
_cell.length_b   1.000
_cell.length_c   1.000
_cell.angle_alpha   90.00
_cell.angle_beta   90.00
_cell.angle_gamma   90.00
#
_symmetry.space_group_name_H-M   'P 1'
#
loop_
_entity.id
_entity.type
_entity.pdbx_description
1 polymer ?
#
loop_
_entity_poly.entity_id
_entity_poly.type
_entity_poly.pdbx_seq_one_letter_code
_entity_poly.pdbx_strand_id
1 'polypeptide(L)'
;MIKEFREFIMRGDVLDLAVGVVIGSAFTSIVNQVVQGLITPLIGWIVAMITGTSDLEGALSILDWSPTKGVTFAFGNVISAIITFLITGFVLFLVVKAANRAKNLRAKEAEEEVAETPTAEDYLSDIRDLLAKQVAEDNTHPVEQTNLSDTSK
;
A
#
# COMPACT_ATOMS: atom_id res chain seq x y z
N MET A 1 32.63 -6.37 11.78
CA MET A 1 32.12 -5.91 10.45
C MET A 1 31.02 -6.79 9.86
N ILE A 2 31.25 -8.04 9.43
CA ILE A 2 30.16 -8.88 8.83
C ILE A 2 29.04 -9.22 9.83
N LYS A 3 29.36 -9.45 11.11
CA LYS A 3 28.36 -9.63 12.17
C LYS A 3 27.56 -8.35 12.44
N GLU A 4 28.25 -7.21 12.62
CA GLU A 4 27.62 -5.89 12.80
C GLU A 4 26.73 -5.50 11.60
N PHE A 5 27.16 -5.82 10.37
CA PHE A 5 26.37 -5.60 9.17
C PHE A 5 25.11 -6.47 9.13
N ARG A 6 25.22 -7.75 9.52
CA ARG A 6 24.05 -8.62 9.67
C ARG A 6 23.08 -8.08 10.72
N GLU A 7 23.57 -7.66 11.89
CA GLU A 7 22.74 -7.02 12.93
C GLU A 7 22.11 -5.70 12.49
N PHE A 8 22.78 -4.95 11.61
CA PHE A 8 22.24 -3.74 11.02
C PHE A 8 21.09 -4.02 10.04
N ILE A 9 21.24 -4.98 9.12
CA ILE A 9 20.22 -5.35 8.13
C ILE A 9 19.06 -6.12 8.77
N MET A 10 19.29 -6.84 9.87
CA MET A 10 18.24 -7.54 10.62
C MET A 10 17.32 -6.59 11.41
N ARG A 11 17.57 -5.27 11.42
CA ARG A 11 16.54 -4.31 11.85
C ARG A 11 15.44 -4.28 10.80
N GLY A 12 14.25 -4.74 11.20
CA GLY A 12 13.06 -4.81 10.33
C GLY A 12 12.80 -3.51 9.56
N ASP A 13 12.92 -2.36 10.23
CA ASP A 13 12.72 -1.04 9.63
C ASP A 13 13.65 -0.76 8.43
N VAL A 14 14.89 -1.28 8.45
CA VAL A 14 15.87 -1.09 7.37
C VAL A 14 15.60 -2.06 6.22
N LEU A 15 15.25 -3.30 6.54
CA LEU A 15 14.95 -4.32 5.54
C LEU A 15 13.69 -3.96 4.75
N ASP A 16 12.62 -3.53 5.42
CA ASP A 16 11.36 -3.15 4.79
C ASP A 16 11.52 -1.90 3.91
N LEU A 17 12.30 -0.92 4.37
CA LEU A 17 12.67 0.25 3.57
C LEU A 17 13.44 -0.17 2.31
N ALA A 18 14.45 -1.04 2.45
CA ALA A 18 15.28 -1.49 1.35
C ALA A 18 14.45 -2.25 0.30
N VAL A 19 13.58 -3.16 0.74
CA VAL A 19 12.66 -3.90 -0.13
C VAL A 19 11.71 -2.94 -0.84
N GLY A 20 11.15 -1.96 -0.12
CA GLY A 20 10.27 -0.93 -0.69
C GLY A 20 10.93 -0.12 -1.81
N VAL A 21 12.18 0.32 -1.62
CA VAL A 21 12.93 1.08 -2.63
C VAL A 21 13.24 0.23 -3.86
N VAL A 22 13.70 -1.01 -3.68
CA VAL A 22 14.01 -1.91 -4.80
C VAL A 22 12.76 -2.21 -5.62
N ILE A 23 11.66 -2.59 -4.98
CA ILE A 23 10.38 -2.86 -5.65
C ILE A 23 9.86 -1.59 -6.34
N GLY A 24 9.93 -0.44 -5.67
CA GLY A 24 9.51 0.84 -6.23
C GLY A 24 10.27 1.22 -7.50
N SER A 25 11.59 1.02 -7.54
CA SER A 25 12.42 1.29 -8.72
C SER A 25 12.11 0.33 -9.89
N ALA A 26 11.94 -0.96 -9.60
CA ALA A 26 11.57 -1.95 -10.60
C ALA A 26 10.18 -1.68 -11.19
N PHE A 27 9.21 -1.33 -10.34
CA PHE A 27 7.86 -0.99 -10.76
C PHE A 27 7.83 0.27 -11.64
N THR A 28 8.57 1.31 -11.26
CA THR A 28 8.72 2.52 -12.08
C THR A 28 9.27 2.19 -13.47
N SER A 29 10.23 1.28 -13.55
CA SER A 29 10.82 0.84 -14.82
C SER A 29 9.80 0.14 -15.73
N ILE A 30 8.95 -0.73 -15.16
CA ILE A 30 7.86 -1.40 -15.90
C ILE A 30 6.88 -0.36 -16.46
N VAL A 31 6.46 0.60 -15.63
CA VAL A 31 5.53 1.65 -16.07
C VAL A 31 6.15 2.49 -17.18
N ASN A 32 7.42 2.86 -17.05
CA ASN A 32 8.14 3.61 -18.08
C ASN A 32 8.22 2.83 -19.40
N GLN A 33 8.47 1.51 -19.36
CA GLN A 33 8.48 0.67 -20.56
C GLN A 33 7.11 0.58 -21.23
N VAL A 34 6.03 0.49 -20.46
CA VAL A 34 4.66 0.51 -21.01
C VAL A 34 4.38 1.85 -21.67
N VAL A 35 4.76 2.95 -21.04
CA VAL A 35 4.54 4.29 -21.59
C VAL A 35 5.34 4.47 -22.87
N GLN A 36 6.66 4.26 -22.81
CA GLN A 36 7.55 4.46 -23.95
C GLN A 36 7.28 3.46 -25.08
N GLY A 37 6.94 2.22 -24.75
CA GLY A 37 6.78 1.13 -25.71
C GLY A 37 5.38 1.03 -26.34
N LEU A 38 4.32 1.46 -25.65
CA LEU A 38 2.95 1.36 -26.15
C LEU A 38 2.29 2.72 -26.30
N ILE A 39 2.41 3.57 -25.28
CA ILE A 39 1.62 4.80 -25.21
C ILE A 39 2.21 5.91 -26.08
N THR A 40 3.51 6.17 -25.98
CA THR A 40 4.22 7.14 -26.81
C THR A 40 4.05 6.87 -28.32
N PRO A 41 4.26 5.64 -28.84
CA PRO A 41 4.05 5.37 -30.26
C PRO A 41 2.57 5.43 -30.67
N LEU A 42 1.63 5.09 -29.78
CA LEU A 42 0.21 5.25 -30.06
C LEU A 42 -0.18 6.73 -30.24
N ILE A 43 0.34 7.60 -29.38
CA ILE A 43 0.14 9.05 -29.48
C ILE A 43 0.84 9.59 -30.73
N GLY A 44 2.09 9.17 -30.97
CA GLY A 44 2.84 9.53 -32.18
C GLY A 44 2.10 9.14 -33.45
N TRP A 45 1.49 7.97 -33.49
CA TRP A 45 0.68 7.51 -34.62
C TRP A 45 -0.58 8.37 -34.84
N ILE A 46 -1.31 8.70 -33.78
CA ILE A 46 -2.49 9.58 -33.86
C ILE A 46 -2.08 10.97 -34.37
N VAL A 47 -0.99 11.51 -33.84
CA VAL A 47 -0.42 12.78 -34.26
C VAL A 47 -0.01 12.73 -35.72
N ALA A 48 0.71 11.70 -36.14
CA ALA A 48 1.14 11.49 -37.52
C ALA A 48 -0.02 11.45 -38.51
N MET A 49 -1.17 10.88 -38.12
CA MET A 49 -2.37 10.92 -38.97
C MET A 49 -2.96 12.33 -39.12
N ILE A 50 -2.76 13.22 -38.14
CA ILE A 50 -3.31 14.59 -38.15
C ILE A 50 -2.33 15.59 -38.77
N THR A 51 -1.02 15.44 -38.50
CA THR A 51 0.03 16.42 -38.84
C THR A 51 1.05 15.90 -39.84
N GLY A 52 1.00 14.63 -40.23
CA GLY A 52 1.98 14.00 -41.14
C GLY A 52 3.35 13.74 -40.52
N THR A 53 3.51 13.96 -39.20
CA THR A 53 4.78 13.84 -38.47
C THR A 53 4.70 12.71 -37.45
N SER A 54 5.68 11.79 -37.51
CA SER A 54 5.67 10.51 -36.78
C SER A 54 5.72 10.63 -35.26
N ASP A 55 6.18 11.76 -34.74
CA ASP A 55 6.52 11.94 -33.33
C ASP A 55 5.89 13.20 -32.75
N LEU A 56 5.46 13.11 -31.49
CA LEU A 56 4.88 14.23 -30.73
C LEU A 56 5.87 15.41 -30.62
N GLU A 57 7.16 15.11 -30.52
CA GLU A 57 8.24 16.10 -30.47
C GLU A 57 8.39 16.85 -31.80
N GLY A 58 8.36 16.13 -32.93
CA GLY A 58 8.42 16.73 -34.26
C GLY A 58 7.13 17.47 -34.67
N ALA A 59 5.98 17.06 -34.14
CA ALA A 59 4.74 17.82 -34.33
C ALA A 59 4.72 19.12 -33.53
N LEU A 60 5.34 19.14 -32.34
CA LEU A 60 5.39 20.31 -31.46
C LEU A 60 6.63 21.18 -31.69
N SER A 61 7.61 20.75 -32.49
CA SER A 61 8.81 21.53 -32.82
C SER A 61 8.48 22.81 -33.59
N ILE A 62 7.27 22.95 -34.15
CA ILE A 62 6.76 24.20 -34.71
C ILE A 62 6.69 25.34 -33.67
N LEU A 63 6.65 24.98 -32.38
CA LEU A 63 6.62 25.92 -31.27
C LEU A 63 8.02 26.34 -30.82
N ASP A 64 9.06 25.71 -31.36
CA ASP A 64 10.43 25.99 -30.98
C ASP A 64 10.86 27.36 -31.51
N TRP A 65 11.46 28.15 -30.63
CA TRP A 65 11.86 29.52 -30.92
C TRP A 65 13.37 29.65 -30.86
N SER A 66 13.98 30.11 -31.95
CA SER A 66 15.42 30.39 -31.99
C SER A 66 15.66 31.89 -32.25
N PRO A 67 15.85 32.70 -31.19
CA PRO A 67 16.10 34.13 -31.34
C PRO A 67 17.50 34.46 -31.87
N THR A 68 18.47 33.56 -31.68
CA THR A 68 19.88 33.77 -32.08
C THR A 68 20.49 32.46 -32.57
N LYS A 69 21.45 32.54 -33.52
CA LYS A 69 22.17 31.37 -34.02
C LYS A 69 22.89 30.66 -32.86
N GLY A 70 22.44 29.46 -32.53
CA GLY A 70 23.02 28.61 -31.49
C GLY A 70 22.20 28.52 -30.19
N VAL A 71 21.10 29.28 -30.06
CA VAL A 71 20.17 29.14 -28.92
C VAL A 71 18.78 28.83 -29.45
N THR A 72 18.28 27.65 -29.09
CA THR A 72 16.94 27.17 -29.47
C THR A 72 16.17 26.83 -28.21
N PHE A 73 15.04 27.50 -28.03
CA PHE A 73 14.07 27.18 -27.00
C PHE A 73 13.16 26.08 -27.53
N ALA A 74 13.41 24.84 -27.10
CA ALA A 74 12.66 23.65 -27.51
C ALA A 74 11.34 23.53 -26.70
N PHE A 75 10.40 24.45 -26.93
CA PHE A 75 9.10 24.43 -26.26
C PHE A 75 8.29 23.17 -26.60
N GLY A 76 8.47 22.62 -27.80
CA GLY A 76 7.84 21.37 -28.19
C GLY A 76 8.26 20.20 -27.31
N ASN A 77 9.54 20.12 -26.96
CA ASN A 77 10.10 19.08 -26.09
C ASN A 77 9.54 19.18 -24.68
N VAL A 78 9.40 20.40 -24.15
CA VAL A 78 8.84 20.62 -22.82
C VAL A 78 7.37 20.18 -22.76
N ILE A 79 6.56 20.56 -23.76
CA ILE A 79 5.14 20.16 -23.81
C ILE A 79 5.01 18.65 -24.00
N SER A 80 5.82 18.06 -24.88
CA SER A 80 5.88 16.61 -25.08
C SER A 80 6.21 15.87 -23.78
N ALA A 81 7.17 16.37 -23.00
CA ALA A 81 7.52 15.82 -21.69
C ALA A 81 6.37 15.95 -20.67
N ILE A 82 5.65 17.08 -20.65
CA ILE A 82 4.47 17.27 -19.78
C ILE A 82 3.35 16.30 -20.15
N ILE A 83 3.04 16.15 -21.44
CA ILE A 83 2.01 15.21 -21.91
C ILE A 83 2.40 13.78 -21.51
N THR A 84 3.65 13.39 -21.77
CA THR A 84 4.16 12.07 -21.40
C THR A 84 4.07 11.83 -19.90
N PHE A 85 4.42 12.82 -19.07
CA PHE A 85 4.32 12.74 -17.62
C PHE A 85 2.88 12.54 -17.14
N LEU A 86 1.93 13.33 -17.66
CA LEU A 86 0.52 13.20 -17.29
C LEU A 86 -0.04 11.82 -17.62
N ILE A 87 0.37 11.27 -18.76
CA ILE A 87 -0.09 9.95 -19.20
C ILE A 87 0.56 8.83 -18.38
N THR A 88 1.86 8.92 -18.09
CA THR A 88 2.52 8.01 -17.14
C THR A 88 1.82 8.01 -15.78
N GLY A 89 1.50 9.20 -15.25
CA GLY A 89 0.75 9.34 -14.01
C GLY A 89 -0.64 8.71 -14.08
N PHE A 90 -1.34 8.87 -15.20
CA PHE A 90 -2.65 8.25 -15.42
C PHE A 90 -2.57 6.71 -15.48
N VAL A 91 -1.56 6.15 -16.16
CA VAL A 91 -1.31 4.71 -16.18
C VAL A 91 -1.00 4.19 -14.78
N LEU A 92 -0.14 4.90 -14.02
CA LEU A 92 0.17 4.56 -12.64
C LEU A 92 -1.09 4.55 -11.76
N PHE A 93 -1.95 5.55 -11.92
CA PHE A 93 -3.24 5.63 -11.24
C PHE A 93 -4.14 4.43 -11.58
N LEU A 94 -4.22 4.01 -12.85
CA LEU A 94 -4.99 2.83 -13.23
C LEU A 94 -4.47 1.56 -12.58
N VAL A 95 -3.14 1.38 -12.51
CA VAL A 95 -2.54 0.21 -11.86
C VAL A 95 -2.82 0.21 -10.35
N VAL A 96 -2.64 1.35 -9.68
CA VAL A 96 -2.96 1.48 -8.24
C VAL A 96 -4.44 1.25 -7.99
N LYS A 97 -5.33 1.78 -8.84
CA LYS A 97 -6.78 1.56 -8.76
C LYS A 97 -7.13 0.08 -8.93
N ALA A 98 -6.50 -0.62 -9.87
CA ALA A 98 -6.70 -2.05 -10.06
C ALA A 98 -6.21 -2.86 -8.85
N ALA A 99 -5.04 -2.53 -8.32
CA ALA A 99 -4.50 -3.15 -7.11
C ALA A 99 -5.40 -2.92 -5.88
N ASN A 100 -5.88 -1.69 -5.68
CA ASN A 100 -6.81 -1.36 -4.59
C ASN A 100 -8.15 -2.09 -4.75
N ARG A 101 -8.67 -2.22 -5.97
CA ARG A 101 -9.88 -3.00 -6.24
C ARG A 101 -9.68 -4.48 -5.90
N ALA A 102 -8.55 -5.07 -6.28
CA ALA A 102 -8.23 -6.47 -5.97
C ALA A 102 -8.07 -6.71 -4.46
N LYS A 103 -7.44 -5.77 -3.74
CA LYS A 103 -7.34 -5.81 -2.28
C LYS A 103 -8.72 -5.74 -1.62
N ASN A 104 -9.60 -4.84 -2.08
CA ASN A 104 -10.94 -4.71 -1.53
C ASN A 104 -11.82 -5.94 -1.79
N LEU A 105 -11.63 -6.64 -2.92
CA LEU A 105 -12.33 -7.91 -3.18
C LEU A 105 -11.87 -9.00 -2.22
N ARG A 106 -10.56 -9.11 -1.98
CA ARG A 106 -10.00 -10.06 -0.99
C ARG A 106 -10.35 -9.73 0.45
N ALA A 107 -10.42 -8.45 0.81
CA ALA A 107 -10.86 -8.02 2.13
C ALA A 107 -12.32 -8.41 2.38
N LYS A 108 -13.18 -8.33 1.35
CA LYS A 108 -14.59 -8.71 1.44
C LYS A 108 -14.79 -10.22 1.57
N GLU A 109 -13.95 -11.02 0.91
CA GLU A 109 -13.92 -12.49 1.08
C GLU A 109 -13.38 -12.89 2.47
N ALA A 110 -12.38 -12.17 2.99
CA ALA A 110 -11.87 -12.41 4.34
C ALA A 110 -12.88 -12.01 5.44
N GLU A 111 -13.71 -11.00 5.21
CA GLU A 111 -14.74 -10.56 6.16
C GLU A 111 -15.91 -11.56 6.26
N GLU A 112 -16.13 -12.38 5.22
CA GLU A 112 -17.06 -13.51 5.26
C GLU A 112 -16.49 -14.74 6.00
N GLU A 113 -15.15 -14.92 6.05
CA GLU A 113 -14.50 -16.01 6.81
C GLU A 113 -14.09 -15.63 8.25
N VAL A 114 -13.93 -14.34 8.57
CA VAL A 114 -13.43 -13.88 9.89
C VAL A 114 -14.56 -13.63 10.91
N ALA A 115 -15.83 -13.75 10.50
CA ALA A 115 -16.97 -13.52 11.39
C ALA A 115 -17.11 -14.51 12.58
N GLU A 116 -16.21 -15.49 12.74
CA GLU A 116 -16.30 -16.52 13.80
C GLU A 116 -15.16 -16.53 14.83
N THR A 117 -14.16 -15.64 14.77
CA THR A 117 -13.15 -15.59 15.86
C THR A 117 -13.62 -14.64 16.97
N PRO A 118 -13.81 -15.12 18.21
CA PRO A 118 -14.20 -14.27 19.33
C PRO A 118 -13.21 -13.11 19.47
N THR A 119 -13.75 -11.91 19.60
CA THR A 119 -12.96 -10.69 19.74
C THR A 119 -12.35 -10.61 21.14
N ALA A 120 -11.32 -9.78 21.33
CA ALA A 120 -10.73 -9.56 22.65
C ALA A 120 -11.79 -9.06 23.65
N GLU A 121 -12.75 -8.29 23.15
CA GLU A 121 -13.90 -7.78 23.88
C GLU A 121 -14.82 -8.92 24.37
N ASP A 122 -15.04 -9.95 23.56
CA ASP A 122 -15.82 -11.13 23.95
C ASP A 122 -15.14 -11.88 25.09
N TYR A 123 -13.83 -12.15 24.98
CA TYR A 123 -13.06 -12.79 26.05
C TYR A 123 -13.08 -12.00 27.36
N LEU A 124 -13.03 -10.66 27.30
CA LEU A 124 -13.10 -9.81 28.48
C LEU A 124 -14.48 -9.85 29.14
N SER A 125 -15.55 -9.98 28.35
CA SER A 125 -16.90 -10.15 28.86
C SER A 125 -17.08 -11.50 29.57
N ASP A 126 -16.59 -12.58 28.97
CA ASP A 126 -16.58 -13.91 29.57
C ASP A 126 -15.77 -13.94 30.88
N ILE A 127 -14.58 -13.33 30.89
CA ILE A 127 -13.75 -13.21 32.10
C ILE A 127 -14.49 -12.43 33.18
N ARG A 128 -15.14 -11.30 32.86
CA ARG A 128 -15.92 -10.51 33.84
C ARG A 128 -17.03 -11.35 34.46
N ASP A 129 -17.78 -12.09 33.64
CA ASP A 129 -18.94 -12.84 34.10
C ASP A 129 -18.52 -14.07 34.92
N LEU A 130 -17.41 -14.73 34.55
CA LEU A 130 -16.79 -15.79 35.35
C LEU A 130 -16.29 -15.27 36.71
N LEU A 131 -15.65 -14.09 36.75
CA LEU A 131 -15.24 -13.46 38.01
C LEU A 131 -16.43 -13.06 38.88
N ALA A 132 -17.48 -12.49 38.29
CA ALA A 132 -18.69 -12.13 39.03
C ALA A 132 -19.36 -13.35 39.66
N LYS A 133 -19.41 -14.47 38.93
CA LYS A 133 -19.93 -15.75 39.43
C LYS A 133 -19.06 -16.32 40.55
N GLN A 134 -17.74 -16.29 40.40
CA GLN A 134 -16.81 -16.77 41.44
C GLN A 134 -16.93 -15.96 42.73
N VAL A 135 -17.06 -14.63 42.63
CA VAL A 135 -17.28 -13.75 43.79
C VAL A 135 -18.64 -14.03 44.44
N ALA A 136 -19.68 -14.31 43.65
CA ALA A 136 -20.99 -14.68 44.20
C ALA A 136 -20.95 -16.03 44.94
N GLU A 137 -20.22 -17.02 44.40
CA GLU A 137 -20.05 -18.34 45.04
C GLU A 137 -19.21 -18.25 46.34
N ASP A 138 -18.13 -17.47 46.36
CA ASP A 138 -17.27 -17.24 47.54
C ASP A 138 -18.04 -16.59 48.70
N ASN A 139 -18.98 -15.67 48.41
CA ASN A 139 -19.84 -15.04 49.41
C ASN A 139 -20.97 -15.94 49.95
N THR A 140 -21.17 -17.13 49.38
CA THR A 140 -22.24 -18.08 49.79
C THR A 140 -21.75 -19.28 50.58
N HIS A 141 -20.44 -19.41 50.83
CA HIS A 141 -19.90 -20.37 51.77
C HIS A 141 -19.72 -19.72 53.16
N PRO A 142 -20.68 -19.85 54.09
CA PRO A 142 -20.39 -19.56 55.49
C PRO A 142 -19.28 -20.50 55.92
N VAL A 143 -18.17 -19.93 56.41
CA VAL A 143 -17.13 -20.66 57.14
C VAL A 143 -17.86 -21.47 58.20
N GLU A 144 -17.97 -22.78 57.99
CA GLU A 144 -18.56 -23.71 58.94
C GLU A 144 -17.62 -23.73 60.15
N GLN A 145 -17.85 -22.80 61.08
CA GLN A 145 -17.28 -22.81 62.41
C GLN A 145 -17.86 -24.04 63.10
N THR A 146 -17.15 -25.16 62.95
CA THR A 146 -17.37 -26.35 63.76
C THR A 146 -17.06 -25.98 65.21
N ASN A 147 -18.08 -25.50 65.92
CA ASN A 147 -18.05 -25.32 67.37
C ASN A 147 -17.95 -26.70 68.02
N LEU A 148 -16.72 -27.11 68.32
CA LEU A 148 -16.45 -28.19 69.26
C LEU A 148 -16.67 -27.66 70.68
N SER A 149 -17.93 -27.62 71.09
CA SER A 149 -18.33 -27.46 72.48
C SER A 149 -19.42 -28.49 72.81
N ASP A 150 -19.06 -29.78 72.85
CA ASP A 150 -19.78 -30.71 73.72
C ASP A 150 -18.98 -31.98 74.00
N THR A 151 -18.26 -32.02 75.12
CA THR A 151 -18.33 -33.16 76.05
C THR A 151 -17.70 -32.76 77.38
N SER A 152 -18.55 -32.27 78.28
CA SER A 152 -18.32 -32.41 79.71
C SER A 152 -18.73 -33.83 80.11
N LYS A 153 -17.76 -34.65 80.53
CA LYS A 153 -17.87 -35.63 81.63
C LYS A 153 -16.51 -36.23 81.93
#